data_AF-A0A2E7Q285-F1
#
_entry.id   AF-A0A2E7Q285-F1
#
_cell.length_a   1.000
_cell.length_b   1.000
_cell.length_c   1.000
_cell.angle_alpha   90.00
_cell.angle_beta   90.00
_cell.angle_gamma   90.00
#
_symmetry.space_group_name_H-M   'P 1'
#
loop_
_entity.id
_entity.type
_entity.pdbx_description
1 polymer ?
#
loop_
_entity_poly.entity_id
_entity_poly.type
_entity_poly.pdbx_seq_one_letter_code
_entity_poly.pdbx_strand_id
1 'polypeptide(L)'
;MTRTRPAPAQSVPVFRAGDMFASDGANMGDRLSFATELVLDDIYQIEPGAQTRRLSLEDARGGLFRVAEDTDLGVPGATLHLDSALTFMSPDGQTTEAILLVEVDAQGLASGIYLLPLTVLVPRLDYRLVGIDTETQQQKFGQVGAVSFVRGTHITLSSGEQRPIEELQVGDRILTRDDGVQKIRWIGQNTVRAVGEFAPICIRAGTLSNTNDLIVSPEHKLFVYQRNDELGAGRSELLVKARHLVNGDSVRRLDGGFVDYFQLLFDGHQIIYAEGIAAESMLIDSRTKAVLPPDLSRALGEVIPGHSDLPHAGLDVNEALLRRPDAAALLRKASTG
;
A
#
# COMPACT_ATOMS: atom_id res chain seq x y z
N MET A 1 2.13 -7.68 30.84
CA MET A 1 3.18 -7.91 29.82
C MET A 1 2.49 -7.95 28.46
N THR A 2 2.33 -6.79 27.84
CA THR A 2 1.71 -6.65 26.52
C THR A 2 2.67 -7.28 25.51
N ARG A 3 2.35 -8.47 24.99
CA ARG A 3 3.07 -9.02 23.84
C ARG A 3 2.72 -8.13 22.66
N THR A 4 3.59 -7.17 22.33
CA THR A 4 3.58 -6.51 21.04
C THR A 4 3.69 -7.61 20.00
N ARG A 5 2.57 -7.95 19.36
CA ARG A 5 2.61 -8.79 18.16
C ARG A 5 3.33 -7.97 17.09
N PRO A 6 4.35 -8.52 16.40
CA PRO A 6 4.96 -7.81 15.29
C PRO A 6 3.87 -7.47 14.26
N ALA A 7 3.98 -6.30 13.64
CA ALA A 7 3.12 -5.92 12.54
C ALA A 7 3.12 -7.04 11.48
N PRO A 8 1.97 -7.37 10.88
CA PRO A 8 1.91 -8.44 9.89
C PRO A 8 2.86 -8.15 8.73
N ALA A 9 3.58 -9.17 8.28
CA ALA A 9 4.49 -9.05 7.15
C ALA A 9 3.74 -8.53 5.91
N GLN A 10 4.36 -7.58 5.22
CA GLN A 10 3.82 -6.97 4.02
C GLN A 10 4.51 -7.54 2.79
N SER A 11 3.72 -8.04 1.85
CA SER A 11 4.22 -8.57 0.59
C SER A 11 4.23 -7.52 -0.50
N VAL A 12 5.37 -7.37 -1.19
CA VAL A 12 5.52 -6.51 -2.38
C VAL A 12 6.02 -7.32 -3.59
N PRO A 13 5.52 -7.06 -4.80
CA PRO A 13 5.97 -7.74 -6.01
C PRO A 13 7.27 -7.11 -6.54
N VAL A 14 8.35 -7.88 -6.64
CA VAL A 14 9.65 -7.35 -7.09
C VAL A 14 10.26 -8.19 -8.22
N PHE A 15 10.99 -7.55 -9.11
CA PHE A 15 11.97 -8.21 -9.97
C PHE A 15 13.28 -8.39 -9.21
N ARG A 16 14.08 -9.42 -9.52
CA ARG A 16 15.49 -9.39 -9.12
C ARG A 16 16.22 -8.44 -10.05
N ALA A 17 17.19 -7.71 -9.52
CA ALA A 17 18.00 -6.81 -10.35
C ALA A 17 18.75 -7.57 -11.47
N GLY A 18 19.12 -8.84 -11.22
CA GLY A 18 19.67 -9.74 -12.24
C GLY A 18 18.72 -10.05 -13.41
N ASP A 19 17.41 -9.84 -13.26
CA ASP A 19 16.43 -10.00 -14.33
C ASP A 19 16.36 -8.75 -15.25
N MET A 20 17.14 -7.70 -14.94
CA MET A 20 17.26 -6.47 -15.72
C MET A 20 18.71 -6.20 -16.11
N PHE A 21 18.93 -5.74 -17.34
CA PHE A 21 20.25 -5.42 -17.84
C PHE A 21 20.24 -4.13 -18.64
N ALA A 22 21.35 -3.41 -18.65
CA ALA A 22 21.54 -2.26 -19.51
C ALA A 22 21.76 -2.74 -20.94
N SER A 23 20.79 -2.48 -21.82
CA SER A 23 20.86 -2.80 -23.25
C SER A 23 21.66 -1.76 -24.05
N ASP A 24 21.79 -0.55 -23.51
CA ASP A 24 22.55 0.55 -24.10
C ASP A 24 23.01 1.54 -23.01
N GLY A 25 24.05 2.32 -23.28
CA GLY A 25 24.59 3.31 -22.36
C GLY A 25 25.96 2.97 -21.76
N ALA A 26 26.34 3.68 -20.70
CA ALA A 26 27.64 3.57 -20.03
C ALA A 26 27.83 2.21 -19.36
N ASN A 27 26.78 1.65 -18.78
CA ASN A 27 26.82 0.33 -18.13
C ASN A 27 26.37 -0.81 -19.05
N MET A 28 26.44 -0.65 -20.38
CA MET A 28 25.93 -1.65 -21.34
C MET A 28 26.44 -3.06 -21.02
N GLY A 29 25.50 -4.00 -20.85
CA GLY A 29 25.75 -5.40 -20.50
C GLY A 29 25.69 -5.69 -19.00
N ASP A 30 25.78 -4.68 -18.15
CA ASP A 30 25.69 -4.84 -16.70
C ASP A 30 24.24 -5.05 -16.24
N ARG A 31 24.10 -5.67 -15.08
CA ARG A 31 22.81 -5.84 -14.41
C ARG A 31 22.45 -4.57 -13.64
N LEU A 32 21.16 -4.39 -13.37
CA LEU A 32 20.73 -3.31 -12.49
C LEU A 32 21.44 -3.45 -11.13
N SER A 33 21.97 -2.36 -10.61
CA SER A 33 22.71 -2.29 -9.33
C SER A 33 22.19 -1.16 -8.45
N PHE A 34 22.84 -0.91 -7.31
CA PHE A 34 22.48 0.17 -6.37
C PHE A 34 22.82 1.57 -6.91
N ALA A 35 22.18 2.60 -6.37
CA ALA A 35 22.14 3.95 -6.94
C ALA A 35 23.50 4.53 -7.34
N THR A 36 24.55 4.28 -6.56
CA THR A 36 25.89 4.85 -6.83
C THR A 36 26.57 4.27 -8.07
N GLU A 37 26.10 3.13 -8.56
CA GLU A 37 26.62 2.47 -9.78
C GLU A 37 25.74 2.73 -11.00
N LEU A 38 24.55 3.30 -10.81
CA LEU A 38 23.63 3.60 -11.91
C LEU A 38 24.01 4.90 -12.60
N VAL A 39 23.90 4.91 -13.93
CA VAL A 39 24.18 6.08 -14.77
C VAL A 39 22.89 6.52 -15.45
N LEU A 40 22.60 7.82 -15.39
CA LEU A 40 21.46 8.41 -16.11
C LEU A 40 21.65 8.24 -17.62
N ASP A 41 20.53 8.19 -18.34
CA ASP A 41 20.42 7.94 -19.77
C ASP A 41 20.74 6.50 -20.24
N ASP A 42 21.25 5.64 -19.36
CA ASP A 42 21.34 4.20 -19.65
C ASP A 42 19.95 3.62 -19.91
N ILE A 43 19.88 2.69 -20.85
CA ILE A 43 18.63 2.03 -21.25
C ILE A 43 18.65 0.62 -20.68
N TYR A 44 17.67 0.30 -19.85
CA TYR A 44 17.49 -1.02 -19.25
C TYR A 44 16.35 -1.78 -19.92
N GLN A 45 16.51 -3.10 -20.04
CA GLN A 45 15.46 -4.02 -20.44
C GLN A 45 15.26 -5.10 -19.36
N ILE A 46 14.04 -5.58 -19.25
CA ILE A 46 13.71 -6.78 -18.48
C ILE A 46 13.86 -8.02 -19.37
N GLU A 47 14.52 -9.04 -18.84
CA GLU A 47 14.75 -10.33 -19.50
C GLU A 47 13.43 -10.99 -19.96
N PRO A 48 13.41 -11.64 -21.14
CA PRO A 48 12.25 -12.37 -21.61
C PRO A 48 11.84 -13.48 -20.62
N GLY A 49 10.64 -13.37 -20.05
CA GLY A 49 10.11 -14.37 -19.11
C GLY A 49 10.39 -14.07 -17.64
N ALA A 50 11.11 -13.00 -17.32
CA ALA A 50 11.17 -12.51 -15.96
C ALA A 50 9.77 -12.11 -15.47
N GLN A 51 9.47 -12.47 -14.23
CA GLN A 51 8.21 -12.17 -13.57
C GLN A 51 8.51 -11.62 -12.18
N THR A 52 7.61 -10.77 -11.69
CA THR A 52 7.68 -10.35 -10.30
C THR A 52 7.46 -11.54 -9.39
N ARG A 53 8.22 -11.57 -8.29
CA ARG A 53 8.07 -12.54 -7.22
C ARG A 53 7.81 -11.80 -5.92
N ARG A 54 7.19 -12.49 -4.96
CA ARG A 54 6.85 -11.90 -3.68
C ARG A 54 8.08 -11.73 -2.81
N LEU A 55 8.33 -10.49 -2.40
CA LEU A 55 9.24 -10.16 -1.30
C LEU A 55 8.39 -9.75 -0.10
N SER A 56 8.45 -10.52 0.98
CA SER A 56 7.73 -10.19 2.23
C SER A 56 8.65 -9.43 3.18
N LEU A 57 8.11 -8.36 3.76
CA LEU A 57 8.83 -7.39 4.58
C LEU A 57 8.19 -7.32 5.96
N GLU A 58 9.00 -7.38 7.00
CA GLU A 58 8.60 -7.04 8.36
C GLU A 58 9.26 -5.74 8.80
N ASP A 59 8.54 -5.00 9.63
CA ASP A 59 9.00 -3.75 10.20
C ASP A 59 10.12 -4.02 11.21
N ALA A 60 11.29 -3.41 10.99
CA ALA A 60 12.36 -3.37 11.97
C ALA A 60 12.49 -1.95 12.55
N ARG A 61 12.91 -1.89 13.82
CA ARG A 61 13.06 -0.60 14.53
C ARG A 61 13.96 0.38 13.77
N GLY A 62 13.52 1.63 13.66
CA GLY A 62 14.30 2.73 13.10
C GLY A 62 14.18 2.91 11.59
N GLY A 63 13.06 2.52 10.97
CA GLY A 63 12.82 2.72 9.53
C GLY A 63 13.58 1.76 8.61
N LEU A 64 14.06 0.65 9.17
CA LEU A 64 14.66 -0.46 8.43
C LEU A 64 13.60 -1.54 8.21
N PHE A 65 13.75 -2.31 7.14
CA PHE A 65 12.93 -3.49 6.90
C PHE A 65 13.76 -4.74 7.10
N ARG A 66 13.10 -5.84 7.44
CA ARG A 66 13.68 -7.19 7.36
C ARG A 66 12.87 -8.04 6.42
N VAL A 67 13.52 -9.01 5.80
CA VAL A 67 12.83 -10.01 5.00
C VAL A 67 12.08 -10.96 5.93
N ALA A 68 10.78 -11.11 5.74
CA ALA A 68 9.95 -11.99 6.55
C ALA A 68 10.07 -13.47 6.12
N GLU A 69 9.68 -14.38 7.02
CA GLU A 69 9.73 -15.84 6.81
C GLU A 69 8.87 -16.32 5.62
N ASP A 70 7.77 -15.64 5.31
CA ASP A 70 6.80 -16.05 4.30
C ASP A 70 7.12 -15.50 2.89
N THR A 71 8.38 -15.17 2.61
CA THR A 71 8.84 -14.59 1.34
C THR A 71 9.09 -15.65 0.25
N ASP A 72 8.99 -15.28 -1.03
CA ASP A 72 9.46 -16.11 -2.15
C ASP A 72 10.91 -15.75 -2.54
N LEU A 73 11.39 -14.57 -2.13
CA LEU A 73 12.69 -13.99 -2.44
C LEU A 73 13.41 -13.43 -1.21
N GLY A 74 14.74 -13.47 -1.26
CA GLY A 74 15.61 -12.98 -0.19
C GLY A 74 15.79 -13.97 0.94
N VAL A 75 16.66 -13.62 1.89
CA VAL A 75 16.98 -14.45 3.05
C VAL A 75 16.16 -13.97 4.25
N PRO A 76 15.26 -14.80 4.83
CA PRO A 76 14.52 -14.43 6.03
C PRO A 76 15.41 -13.89 7.16
N GLY A 77 14.99 -12.79 7.77
CA GLY A 77 15.71 -12.06 8.80
C GLY A 77 16.82 -11.12 8.31
N ALA A 78 17.18 -11.14 7.01
CA ALA A 78 18.14 -10.21 6.44
C ALA A 78 17.62 -8.77 6.47
N THR A 79 18.54 -7.80 6.61
CA THR A 79 18.18 -6.38 6.62
C THR A 79 17.97 -5.91 5.19
N LEU A 80 16.92 -5.11 4.97
CA LEU A 80 16.58 -4.56 3.67
C LEU A 80 16.55 -3.04 3.72
N HIS A 81 17.30 -2.42 2.81
CA HIS A 81 17.40 -0.98 2.65
C HIS A 81 16.63 -0.52 1.42
N LEU A 82 15.89 0.59 1.56
CA LEU A 82 15.37 1.32 0.41
C LEU A 82 16.48 2.24 -0.09
N ASP A 83 17.15 1.81 -1.15
CA ASP A 83 18.32 2.49 -1.69
C ASP A 83 17.93 3.77 -2.44
N SER A 84 17.02 3.65 -3.40
CA SER A 84 16.61 4.76 -4.25
C SER A 84 15.23 4.56 -4.87
N ALA A 85 14.61 5.65 -5.31
CA ALA A 85 13.48 5.65 -6.23
C ALA A 85 14.00 5.99 -7.63
N LEU A 86 13.88 5.03 -8.55
CA LEU A 86 14.29 5.15 -9.93
C LEU A 86 13.11 5.64 -10.78
N THR A 87 13.37 6.54 -11.70
CA THR A 87 12.41 6.95 -12.73
C THR A 87 12.90 6.47 -14.08
N PHE A 88 12.11 5.62 -14.73
CA PHE A 88 12.36 5.18 -16.09
C PHE A 88 11.40 5.84 -17.07
N MET A 89 11.84 6.02 -18.30
CA MET A 89 11.03 6.51 -19.42
C MET A 89 10.98 5.46 -20.52
N SER A 90 9.78 5.04 -20.91
CA SER A 90 9.55 4.19 -22.07
C SER A 90 9.64 4.98 -23.38
N PRO A 91 9.76 4.32 -24.55
CA PRO A 91 9.98 5.00 -25.83
C PRO A 91 8.80 5.88 -26.27
N ASP A 92 7.60 5.65 -25.72
CA ASP A 92 6.42 6.47 -25.92
C ASP A 92 6.39 7.73 -25.02
N GLY A 93 7.46 7.97 -24.25
CA GLY A 93 7.63 9.12 -23.37
C GLY A 93 6.90 9.01 -22.03
N GLN A 94 6.30 7.86 -21.70
CA GLN A 94 5.69 7.67 -20.40
C GLN A 94 6.76 7.39 -19.34
N THR A 95 6.62 8.04 -18.18
CA THR A 95 7.47 7.79 -17.03
C THR A 95 6.86 6.76 -16.08
N THR A 96 7.71 5.92 -15.53
CA THR A 96 7.39 4.95 -14.50
C THR A 96 8.39 5.06 -13.36
N GLU A 97 7.89 4.95 -12.13
CA GLU A 97 8.73 4.89 -10.95
C GLU A 97 8.90 3.45 -10.46
N ALA A 98 10.04 3.18 -9.83
CA ALA A 98 10.30 1.93 -9.15
C ALA A 98 11.17 2.19 -7.92
N ILE A 99 10.98 1.41 -6.86
CA ILE A 99 11.81 1.46 -5.65
C ILE A 99 12.87 0.38 -5.74
N LEU A 100 14.12 0.76 -5.58
CA LEU A 100 15.25 -0.16 -5.52
C LEU A 100 15.48 -0.57 -4.06
N LEU A 101 15.48 -1.87 -3.80
CA LEU A 101 15.68 -2.46 -2.49
C LEU A 101 16.98 -3.27 -2.48
N VAL A 102 17.81 -3.04 -1.47
CA VAL A 102 19.09 -3.73 -1.28
C VAL A 102 19.05 -4.54 0.00
N GLU A 103 19.17 -5.85 -0.14
CA GLU A 103 19.33 -6.78 0.96
C GLU A 103 20.78 -6.84 1.37
N VAL A 104 21.00 -6.79 2.68
CA VAL A 104 22.32 -6.73 3.29
C VAL A 104 22.48 -7.89 4.26
N ASP A 105 23.59 -8.61 4.11
CA ASP A 105 23.95 -9.74 4.96
C ASP A 105 24.46 -9.31 6.35
N ALA A 106 24.83 -10.30 7.17
CA ALA A 106 25.34 -10.04 8.52
C ALA A 106 26.70 -9.30 8.54
N GLN A 107 27.39 -9.24 7.40
CA GLN A 107 28.67 -8.56 7.22
C GLN A 107 28.50 -7.14 6.68
N GLY A 108 27.28 -6.71 6.38
CA GLY A 108 27.02 -5.39 5.82
C GLY A 108 27.21 -5.31 4.31
N LEU A 109 27.32 -6.46 3.62
CA LEU A 109 27.48 -6.52 2.17
C LEU A 109 26.13 -6.75 1.48
N ALA A 110 25.96 -6.16 0.30
CA ALA A 110 24.79 -6.40 -0.52
C ALA A 110 24.73 -7.88 -0.95
N SER A 111 23.71 -8.59 -0.49
CA SER A 111 23.45 -10.01 -0.81
C SER A 111 22.37 -10.19 -1.88
N GLY A 112 21.52 -9.16 -2.08
CA GLY A 112 20.47 -9.17 -3.07
C GLY A 112 20.02 -7.76 -3.43
N ILE A 113 19.63 -7.55 -4.69
CA ILE A 113 19.06 -6.29 -5.17
C ILE A 113 17.75 -6.61 -5.87
N TYR A 114 16.72 -5.85 -5.54
CA TYR A 114 15.36 -6.03 -6.02
C TYR A 114 14.79 -4.72 -6.54
N LEU A 115 13.96 -4.80 -7.56
CA LEU A 115 13.23 -3.66 -8.09
C LEU A 115 11.74 -3.86 -7.86
N LEU A 116 11.13 -2.98 -7.05
CA LEU A 116 9.69 -2.87 -6.87
C LEU A 116 9.14 -1.86 -7.87
N PRO A 117 8.52 -2.30 -8.98
CA PRO A 117 7.93 -1.35 -9.92
C PRO A 117 6.63 -0.78 -9.34
N LEU A 118 6.38 0.52 -9.51
CA LEU A 118 5.14 1.18 -9.06
C LEU A 118 4.05 1.22 -10.15
N THR A 119 4.35 0.66 -11.31
CA THR A 119 3.43 0.37 -12.42
C THR A 119 3.90 -0.90 -13.14
N VAL A 120 3.21 -1.34 -14.17
CA VAL A 120 3.64 -2.50 -14.95
C VAL A 120 4.89 -2.16 -15.77
N LEU A 121 5.98 -2.89 -15.55
CA LEU A 121 7.11 -2.93 -16.47
C LEU A 121 6.96 -4.11 -17.43
N VAL A 122 7.11 -3.84 -18.73
CA VAL A 122 6.88 -4.79 -19.81
C VAL A 122 8.22 -5.39 -20.25
N PRO A 123 8.37 -6.73 -20.25
CA PRO A 123 9.59 -7.38 -20.75
C PRO A 123 9.92 -6.99 -22.18
N ARG A 124 11.22 -6.84 -22.49
CA ARG A 124 11.77 -6.40 -23.79
C ARG A 124 11.44 -4.96 -24.21
N LEU A 125 10.79 -4.16 -23.37
CA LEU A 125 10.65 -2.73 -23.63
C LEU A 125 11.89 -1.98 -23.11
N ASP A 126 12.32 -0.98 -23.88
CA ASP A 126 13.43 -0.09 -23.50
C ASP A 126 12.99 0.89 -22.43
N TYR A 127 13.69 0.91 -21.31
CA TYR A 127 13.44 1.83 -20.20
C TYR A 127 14.68 2.69 -19.97
N ARG A 128 14.66 3.94 -20.42
CA ARG A 128 15.74 4.90 -20.14
C ARG A 128 15.67 5.35 -18.69
N LEU A 129 16.76 5.24 -17.95
CA LEU A 129 16.87 5.76 -16.59
C LEU A 129 17.02 7.29 -16.64
N VAL A 130 16.01 8.02 -16.18
CA VAL A 130 15.97 9.49 -16.23
C VAL A 130 15.98 10.15 -14.86
N GLY A 131 15.92 9.38 -13.78
CA GLY A 131 16.00 9.89 -12.42
C GLY A 131 16.44 8.84 -11.42
N ILE A 132 17.28 9.25 -10.48
CA ILE A 132 17.73 8.46 -9.32
C ILE A 132 17.53 9.35 -8.10
N ASP A 133 16.59 9.00 -7.24
CA ASP A 133 16.24 9.76 -6.04
C ASP A 133 16.56 8.96 -4.78
N THR A 134 17.59 9.38 -4.05
CA THR A 134 18.05 8.75 -2.80
C THR A 134 17.55 9.48 -1.55
N GLU A 135 16.71 10.51 -1.72
CA GLU A 135 16.24 11.37 -0.63
C GLU A 135 14.78 11.07 -0.24
N THR A 136 13.92 10.79 -1.22
CA THR A 136 12.47 10.62 -0.99
C THR A 136 11.95 9.19 -1.21
N GLN A 137 12.84 8.22 -1.42
CA GLN A 137 12.50 6.80 -1.62
C GLN A 137 11.65 6.20 -0.50
N GLN A 138 11.91 6.57 0.77
CA GLN A 138 11.09 6.13 1.90
C GLN A 138 9.67 6.70 1.83
N GLN A 139 9.56 7.98 1.47
CA GLN A 139 8.26 8.66 1.33
C GLN A 139 7.43 8.02 0.20
N LYS A 140 8.03 7.80 -0.98
CA LYS A 140 7.37 7.14 -2.13
C LYS A 140 6.95 5.71 -1.80
N PHE A 141 7.82 4.94 -1.17
CA PHE A 141 7.48 3.59 -0.70
C PHE A 141 6.32 3.62 0.30
N GLY A 142 6.34 4.57 1.24
CA GLY A 142 5.28 4.81 2.21
C GLY A 142 3.94 5.12 1.56
N GLN A 143 3.92 6.03 0.57
CA GLN A 143 2.70 6.44 -0.14
C GLN A 143 2.00 5.27 -0.83
N VAL A 144 2.76 4.37 -1.45
CA VAL A 144 2.21 3.19 -2.13
C VAL A 144 1.61 2.18 -1.15
N GLY A 145 2.11 2.13 0.09
CA GLY A 145 1.56 1.27 1.14
C GLY A 145 0.43 1.91 1.95
N ALA A 146 0.25 3.22 1.84
CA ALA A 146 -0.72 3.95 2.64
C ALA A 146 -2.15 3.69 2.14
N VAL A 147 -3.01 3.29 3.08
CA VAL A 147 -4.45 3.18 2.83
C VAL A 147 -5.02 4.56 2.49
N SER A 148 -5.73 4.62 1.37
CA SER A 148 -6.16 5.89 0.80
C SER A 148 -7.56 5.78 0.22
N PHE A 149 -8.31 6.86 0.35
CA PHE A 149 -9.58 7.09 -0.34
C PHE A 149 -9.32 7.90 -1.61
N VAL A 150 -10.22 7.81 -2.59
CA VAL A 150 -10.11 8.62 -3.80
C VAL A 150 -10.94 9.90 -3.69
N ARG A 151 -10.52 10.95 -4.38
CA ARG A 151 -11.32 12.17 -4.57
C ARG A 151 -12.80 11.89 -4.82
N GLY A 152 -13.68 12.68 -4.22
CA GLY A 152 -15.13 12.54 -4.32
C GLY A 152 -15.72 11.52 -3.35
N THR A 153 -14.90 10.75 -2.62
CA THR A 153 -15.37 9.86 -1.55
C THR A 153 -15.98 10.70 -0.43
N HIS A 154 -17.23 10.43 -0.08
CA HIS A 154 -17.91 11.08 1.02
C HIS A 154 -17.57 10.43 2.36
N ILE A 155 -17.09 11.24 3.29
CA ILE A 155 -16.77 10.84 4.66
C ILE A 155 -17.87 11.36 5.61
N THR A 156 -18.27 10.53 6.56
CA THR A 156 -19.33 10.86 7.52
C THR A 156 -18.76 11.66 8.70
N LEU A 157 -19.17 12.92 8.83
CA LEU A 157 -18.84 13.79 9.94
C LEU A 157 -19.62 13.43 11.20
N SER A 158 -19.22 13.98 12.34
CA SER A 158 -19.90 13.76 13.64
C SER A 158 -21.37 14.20 13.67
N SER A 159 -21.78 15.09 12.77
CA SER A 159 -23.17 15.52 12.60
C SER A 159 -24.04 14.50 11.85
N GLY A 160 -23.43 13.48 11.23
CA GLY A 160 -24.06 12.60 10.25
C GLY A 160 -24.06 13.16 8.82
N GLU A 161 -23.61 14.40 8.63
CA GLU A 161 -23.37 14.97 7.29
C GLU A 161 -22.28 14.17 6.57
N GLN A 162 -22.50 13.90 5.29
CA GLN A 162 -21.51 13.29 4.41
C GLN A 162 -20.88 14.37 3.54
N ARG A 163 -19.55 14.51 3.63
CA ARG A 163 -18.80 15.52 2.88
C ARG A 163 -17.74 14.89 2.00
N PRO A 164 -17.55 15.35 0.74
CA PRO A 164 -16.43 14.92 -0.09
C PRO A 164 -15.09 15.11 0.62
N ILE A 165 -14.21 14.13 0.48
CA ILE A 165 -12.94 14.09 1.20
C ILE A 165 -12.04 15.29 0.90
N GLU A 166 -12.06 15.82 -0.32
CA GLU A 166 -11.27 16.99 -0.71
C GLU A 166 -11.73 18.31 -0.07
N GLU A 167 -12.91 18.33 0.56
CA GLU A 167 -13.44 19.50 1.28
C GLU A 167 -13.20 19.42 2.78
N LEU A 168 -12.67 18.30 3.28
CA LEU A 168 -12.32 18.14 4.69
C LEU A 168 -11.09 18.97 5.07
N GLN A 169 -11.06 19.41 6.32
CA GLN A 169 -9.96 20.17 6.88
C GLN A 169 -9.41 19.52 8.15
N VAL A 170 -8.13 19.74 8.42
CA VAL A 170 -7.52 19.36 9.70
C VAL A 170 -8.31 20.01 10.84
N GLY A 171 -8.69 19.19 11.83
CA GLY A 171 -9.55 19.59 12.95
C GLY A 171 -11.03 19.25 12.77
N ASP A 172 -11.48 18.89 11.56
CA ASP A 172 -12.84 18.40 11.34
C ASP A 172 -13.12 17.15 12.19
N ARG A 173 -14.37 17.05 12.64
CA ARG A 173 -14.84 16.02 13.57
C ARG A 173 -15.52 14.90 12.78
N ILE A 174 -14.90 13.73 12.76
CA ILE A 174 -15.34 12.56 12.02
C ILE A 174 -15.98 11.55 12.97
N LEU A 175 -17.06 10.92 12.49
CA LEU A 175 -17.68 9.82 13.20
C LEU A 175 -16.80 8.57 13.03
N THR A 176 -16.32 8.02 14.14
CA THR A 176 -15.60 6.75 14.15
C THR A 176 -16.45 5.66 14.81
N ARG A 177 -16.10 4.41 14.51
CA ARG A 177 -16.83 3.24 15.01
C ARG A 177 -16.63 3.03 16.51
N ASP A 178 -15.37 3.06 16.95
CA ASP A 178 -14.97 2.52 18.26
C ASP A 178 -14.76 3.62 19.31
N ASP A 179 -14.19 4.77 18.90
CA ASP A 179 -13.76 5.84 19.81
C ASP A 179 -14.68 7.09 19.75
N GLY A 180 -15.89 6.94 19.22
CA GLY A 180 -16.83 8.04 19.07
C GLY A 180 -16.37 9.09 18.05
N VAL A 181 -16.35 10.37 18.44
CA VAL A 181 -16.02 11.46 17.51
C VAL A 181 -14.55 11.83 17.63
N GLN A 182 -13.80 11.69 16.53
CA GLN A 182 -12.37 11.99 16.48
C GLN A 182 -12.05 13.14 15.54
N LYS A 183 -10.96 13.87 15.82
CA LYS A 183 -10.53 15.00 15.00
C LYS A 183 -9.45 14.59 14.02
N ILE A 184 -9.58 15.04 12.77
CA ILE A 184 -8.51 14.87 11.78
C ILE A 184 -7.27 15.63 12.25
N ARG A 185 -6.13 14.96 12.26
CA ARG A 185 -4.82 15.53 12.61
C ARG A 185 -3.99 15.90 11.40
N TRP A 186 -4.15 15.15 10.32
CA TRP A 186 -3.48 15.43 9.07
C TRP A 186 -4.26 14.82 7.90
N ILE A 187 -4.17 15.49 6.75
CA ILE A 187 -4.70 15.01 5.48
C ILE A 187 -3.53 14.94 4.51
N GLY A 188 -3.23 13.72 4.06
CA GLY A 188 -2.29 13.49 2.97
C GLY A 188 -3.01 13.53 1.64
N GLN A 189 -2.33 14.02 0.61
CA GLN A 189 -2.80 13.94 -0.77
C GLN A 189 -1.65 13.52 -1.67
N ASN A 190 -1.91 12.58 -2.57
CA ASN A 190 -0.97 12.20 -3.62
C ASN A 190 -1.71 11.83 -4.92
N THR A 191 -1.19 12.26 -6.06
CA THR A 191 -1.72 11.91 -7.37
C THR A 191 -0.80 10.89 -8.01
N VAL A 192 -1.34 9.70 -8.30
CA VAL A 192 -0.56 8.60 -8.91
C VAL A 192 -1.23 8.09 -10.17
N ARG A 193 -0.46 7.39 -10.99
CA ARG A 193 -1.01 6.72 -12.18
C ARG A 193 -1.78 5.47 -11.73
N ALA A 194 -3.01 5.33 -12.18
CA ALA A 194 -3.86 4.20 -11.83
C ALA A 194 -3.53 2.99 -12.72
N VAL A 195 -2.53 2.18 -12.36
CA VAL A 195 -2.09 1.06 -13.21
C VAL A 195 -1.74 -0.19 -12.40
N GLY A 196 -2.23 -1.33 -12.85
CA GLY A 196 -1.79 -2.65 -12.41
C GLY A 196 -2.16 -2.93 -10.95
N GLU A 197 -1.21 -3.44 -10.17
CA GLU A 197 -1.46 -3.82 -8.77
C GLU A 197 -1.73 -2.63 -7.83
N PHE A 198 -1.46 -1.40 -8.29
CA PHE A 198 -1.70 -0.16 -7.53
C PHE A 198 -2.91 0.63 -8.04
N ALA A 199 -3.60 0.13 -9.06
CA ALA A 199 -4.83 0.74 -9.57
C ALA A 199 -5.95 0.70 -8.50
N PRO A 200 -6.74 1.78 -8.36
CA PRO A 200 -7.80 1.85 -7.36
C PRO A 200 -8.86 0.77 -7.55
N ILE A 201 -9.45 0.35 -6.43
CA ILE A 201 -10.55 -0.61 -6.39
C ILE A 201 -11.86 0.15 -6.22
N CYS A 202 -12.78 -0.06 -7.16
CA CYS A 202 -14.15 0.45 -7.11
C CYS A 202 -15.09 -0.65 -6.61
N ILE A 203 -15.77 -0.37 -5.51
CA ILE A 203 -16.86 -1.17 -4.94
C ILE A 203 -18.14 -0.46 -5.32
N ARG A 204 -18.90 -1.05 -6.25
CA ARG A 204 -20.13 -0.42 -6.76
C ARG A 204 -21.16 -0.21 -5.66
N ALA A 205 -21.97 0.82 -5.78
CA ALA A 205 -23.16 1.05 -4.94
C ALA A 205 -23.97 -0.25 -4.74
N GLY A 206 -24.41 -0.49 -3.51
CA GLY A 206 -25.19 -1.67 -3.11
C GLY A 206 -24.41 -2.98 -2.95
N THR A 207 -23.10 -3.00 -3.26
CA THR A 207 -22.28 -4.23 -3.14
C THR A 207 -22.07 -4.63 -1.69
N LEU A 208 -21.76 -3.67 -0.82
CA LEU A 208 -21.61 -3.86 0.63
C LEU A 208 -22.58 -2.97 1.41
N SER A 209 -23.78 -2.78 0.86
CA SER A 209 -24.82 -1.88 1.40
C SER A 209 -24.44 -0.38 1.41
N ASN A 210 -23.43 0.00 0.62
CA ASN A 210 -23.09 1.39 0.33
C ASN A 210 -24.12 2.06 -0.59
N THR A 211 -24.31 3.37 -0.42
CA THR A 211 -25.22 4.17 -1.26
C THR A 211 -24.57 4.59 -2.57
N ASN A 212 -23.30 5.01 -2.55
CA ASN A 212 -22.53 5.37 -3.74
C ASN A 212 -21.35 4.44 -3.94
N ASP A 213 -20.72 4.50 -5.10
CA ASP A 213 -19.48 3.78 -5.37
C ASP A 213 -18.38 4.22 -4.39
N LEU A 214 -17.76 3.25 -3.70
CA LEU A 214 -16.57 3.51 -2.89
C LEU A 214 -15.33 3.18 -3.71
N ILE A 215 -14.42 4.14 -3.84
CA ILE A 215 -13.16 3.95 -4.57
C ILE A 215 -11.99 4.16 -3.60
N VAL A 216 -11.15 3.13 -3.44
CA VAL A 216 -10.06 3.07 -2.45
C VAL A 216 -8.80 2.45 -3.03
N SER A 217 -7.66 2.64 -2.35
CA SER A 217 -6.43 1.95 -2.69
C SER A 217 -6.54 0.42 -2.48
N PRO A 218 -5.76 -0.40 -3.21
CA PRO A 218 -5.86 -1.88 -3.15
C PRO A 218 -5.70 -2.51 -1.75
N GLU A 219 -4.82 -1.93 -0.93
CA GLU A 219 -4.52 -2.43 0.43
C GLU A 219 -5.52 -1.96 1.48
N HIS A 220 -6.45 -1.07 1.13
CA HIS A 220 -7.41 -0.49 2.06
C HIS A 220 -8.31 -1.56 2.68
N LYS A 221 -8.31 -1.68 4.00
CA LYS A 221 -9.18 -2.63 4.69
C LYS A 221 -10.54 -2.02 5.02
N LEU A 222 -11.56 -2.81 4.71
CA LEU A 222 -12.95 -2.55 5.07
C LEU A 222 -13.28 -3.36 6.32
N PHE A 223 -13.92 -2.70 7.28
CA PHE A 223 -14.44 -3.36 8.45
C PHE A 223 -15.83 -3.93 8.14
N VAL A 224 -16.00 -5.24 8.34
CA VAL A 224 -17.28 -5.92 8.20
C VAL A 224 -17.65 -6.58 9.51
N TYR A 225 -18.82 -6.23 10.03
CA TYR A 225 -19.46 -6.97 11.10
C TYR A 225 -20.39 -8.03 10.49
N GLN A 226 -20.11 -9.30 10.75
CA GLN A 226 -20.97 -10.41 10.37
C GLN A 226 -21.79 -10.94 11.56
N ARG A 227 -23.10 -11.00 11.36
CA ARG A 227 -24.08 -11.58 12.31
C ARG A 227 -24.10 -13.09 12.23
N ASN A 228 -23.94 -13.62 11.01
CA ASN A 228 -23.79 -15.05 10.73
C ASN A 228 -22.46 -15.28 10.02
N ASP A 229 -21.74 -16.34 10.36
CA ASP A 229 -20.44 -16.66 9.76
C ASP A 229 -20.58 -17.32 8.37
N GLU A 230 -21.15 -16.58 7.42
CA GLU A 230 -21.34 -17.04 6.03
C GLU A 230 -20.01 -17.19 5.30
N LEU A 231 -18.97 -16.46 5.74
CA LEU A 231 -17.63 -16.53 5.16
C LEU A 231 -16.80 -17.70 5.71
N GLY A 232 -17.14 -18.20 6.90
CA GLY A 232 -16.35 -19.22 7.61
C GLY A 232 -15.09 -18.67 8.27
N ALA A 233 -15.09 -17.39 8.64
CA ALA A 233 -13.97 -16.74 9.32
C ALA A 233 -13.93 -17.02 10.83
N GLY A 234 -15.00 -17.58 11.41
CA GLY A 234 -15.08 -18.01 12.81
C GLY A 234 -15.16 -16.86 13.83
N ARG A 235 -15.43 -15.63 13.39
CA ARG A 235 -15.51 -14.42 14.25
C ARG A 235 -16.44 -13.36 13.68
N SER A 236 -17.06 -12.55 14.52
CA SER A 236 -18.02 -11.54 14.04
C SER A 236 -17.39 -10.31 13.38
N GLU A 237 -16.14 -10.00 13.68
CA GLU A 237 -15.47 -8.79 13.20
C GLU A 237 -14.35 -9.14 12.23
N LEU A 238 -14.38 -8.49 11.07
CA LEU A 238 -13.49 -8.80 9.96
C LEU A 238 -12.88 -7.51 9.39
N LEU A 239 -11.59 -7.55 9.09
CA LEU A 239 -10.94 -6.59 8.22
C LEU A 239 -10.60 -7.26 6.89
N VAL A 240 -11.08 -6.67 5.81
CA VAL A 240 -10.99 -7.25 4.46
C VAL A 240 -10.35 -6.24 3.52
N LYS A 241 -9.20 -6.60 2.93
CA LYS A 241 -8.54 -5.76 1.92
C LYS A 241 -9.38 -5.69 0.65
N ALA A 242 -9.57 -4.48 0.12
CA ALA A 242 -10.37 -4.23 -1.08
C ALA A 242 -9.94 -5.08 -2.29
N ARG A 243 -8.63 -5.26 -2.52
CA ARG A 243 -8.11 -6.08 -3.63
C ARG A 243 -8.58 -7.54 -3.61
N HIS A 244 -8.83 -8.09 -2.43
CA HIS A 244 -9.26 -9.49 -2.28
C HIS A 244 -10.74 -9.68 -2.60
N LEU A 245 -11.50 -8.59 -2.77
CA LEU A 245 -12.90 -8.63 -3.16
C LEU A 245 -13.12 -8.49 -4.67
N VAL A 246 -12.07 -8.23 -5.44
CA VAL A 246 -12.16 -8.02 -6.89
C VAL A 246 -12.74 -9.26 -7.56
N ASN A 247 -13.90 -9.09 -8.19
CA ASN A 247 -14.62 -10.15 -8.92
C ASN A 247 -14.88 -9.79 -10.39
N GLY A 248 -14.46 -8.61 -10.84
CA GLY A 248 -14.61 -8.13 -12.22
C GLY A 248 -15.99 -7.57 -12.55
N ASP A 249 -16.93 -7.59 -11.60
CA ASP A 249 -18.28 -7.05 -11.77
C ASP A 249 -18.58 -5.99 -10.71
N SER A 250 -19.12 -6.40 -9.56
CA SER A 250 -19.52 -5.49 -8.47
C SER A 250 -18.32 -4.86 -7.75
N VAL A 251 -17.15 -5.51 -7.80
CA VAL A 251 -15.87 -4.97 -7.32
C VAL A 251 -14.84 -5.11 -8.43
N ARG A 252 -14.31 -3.98 -8.90
CA ARG A 252 -13.42 -3.91 -10.07
C ARG A 252 -12.20 -3.03 -9.82
N ARG A 253 -11.08 -3.39 -10.46
CA ARG A 253 -9.93 -2.50 -10.61
C ARG A 253 -10.28 -1.42 -11.66
N LEU A 254 -9.88 -0.18 -11.40
CA LEU A 254 -10.03 0.93 -12.34
C LEU A 254 -8.65 1.30 -12.88
N ASP A 255 -8.26 0.66 -13.98
CA ASP A 255 -7.01 0.95 -14.68
C ASP A 255 -7.15 2.15 -15.64
N GLY A 256 -6.08 2.95 -15.73
CA GLY A 256 -5.93 4.08 -16.64
C GLY A 256 -6.05 5.45 -15.96
N GLY A 257 -5.37 6.43 -16.54
CA GLY A 257 -5.40 7.82 -16.08
C GLY A 257 -4.61 8.06 -14.79
N PHE A 258 -5.01 9.11 -14.08
CA PHE A 258 -4.45 9.50 -12.78
C PHE A 258 -5.55 9.48 -11.72
N VAL A 259 -5.17 9.13 -10.50
CA VAL A 259 -6.05 9.10 -9.34
C VAL A 259 -5.49 9.98 -8.23
N ASP A 260 -6.36 10.83 -7.69
CA ASP A 260 -6.07 11.65 -6.51
C ASP A 260 -6.44 10.86 -5.25
N TYR A 261 -5.43 10.40 -4.52
CA TYR A 261 -5.56 9.70 -3.26
C TYR A 261 -5.47 10.65 -2.07
N PHE A 262 -6.28 10.39 -1.06
CA PHE A 262 -6.33 11.12 0.20
C PHE A 262 -6.18 10.17 1.38
N GLN A 263 -5.32 10.53 2.34
CA GLN A 263 -5.13 9.80 3.60
C GLN A 263 -5.62 10.65 4.76
N LEU A 264 -6.39 10.05 5.68
CA LEU A 264 -6.84 10.71 6.90
C LEU A 264 -6.10 10.13 8.10
N LEU A 265 -5.41 10.98 8.84
CA LEU A 265 -4.72 10.61 10.07
C LEU A 265 -5.43 11.20 11.29
N PHE A 266 -5.58 10.39 12.33
CA PHE A 266 -6.12 10.75 13.65
C PHE A 266 -5.06 10.48 14.74
N ASP A 267 -5.36 10.83 15.99
CA ASP A 267 -4.45 10.57 17.12
C ASP A 267 -4.15 9.07 17.30
N GLY A 268 -5.14 8.22 17.05
CA GLY A 268 -5.01 6.77 16.93
C GLY A 268 -5.52 6.29 15.58
N HIS A 269 -5.28 5.03 15.23
CA HIS A 269 -5.91 4.40 14.08
C HIS A 269 -7.42 4.26 14.32
N GLN A 270 -8.23 4.59 13.32
CA GLN A 270 -9.69 4.65 13.44
C GLN A 270 -10.36 3.87 12.33
N ILE A 271 -11.54 3.32 12.63
CA ILE A 271 -12.50 2.89 11.62
C ILE A 271 -13.52 4.01 11.43
N ILE A 272 -13.60 4.57 10.21
CA ILE A 272 -14.49 5.67 9.83
C ILE A 272 -15.53 5.21 8.82
N TYR A 273 -16.53 6.03 8.52
CA TYR A 273 -17.56 5.71 7.53
C TYR A 273 -17.36 6.49 6.24
N ALA A 274 -17.00 5.78 5.17
CA ALA A 274 -16.82 6.29 3.81
C ALA A 274 -17.86 5.67 2.88
N GLU A 275 -18.69 6.51 2.25
CA GLU A 275 -19.85 6.06 1.43
C GLU A 275 -20.80 5.08 2.17
N GLY A 276 -20.85 5.20 3.50
CA GLY A 276 -21.60 4.32 4.39
C GLY A 276 -20.90 3.00 4.76
N ILE A 277 -19.73 2.71 4.20
CA ILE A 277 -18.92 1.54 4.57
C ILE A 277 -17.93 1.92 5.67
N ALA A 278 -17.81 1.05 6.67
CA ALA A 278 -16.77 1.16 7.68
C ALA A 278 -15.41 0.80 7.06
N ALA A 279 -14.48 1.74 7.05
CA ALA A 279 -13.17 1.63 6.43
C ALA A 279 -12.10 2.21 7.34
N GLU A 280 -10.87 1.68 7.24
CA GLU A 280 -9.80 2.11 8.12
C GLU A 280 -9.21 3.49 7.74
N SER A 281 -8.76 4.24 8.72
CA SER A 281 -7.94 5.44 8.52
C SER A 281 -6.49 5.06 8.28
N MET A 282 -5.65 6.05 7.96
CA MET A 282 -4.21 5.82 7.88
C MET A 282 -3.67 5.35 9.23
N LEU A 283 -2.96 4.22 9.21
CA LEU A 283 -2.16 3.72 10.31
C LEU A 283 -0.73 4.26 10.17
N ILE A 284 -0.14 4.74 11.25
CA ILE A 284 1.29 5.08 11.28
C ILE A 284 2.12 3.88 11.73
N ASP A 285 2.92 3.36 10.82
CA ASP A 285 3.94 2.32 11.03
C ASP A 285 5.28 2.79 10.43
N SER A 286 6.34 1.95 10.44
CA SER A 286 7.63 2.38 9.88
C SER A 286 7.60 2.66 8.38
N ARG A 287 6.62 2.13 7.64
CA ARG A 287 6.47 2.41 6.21
C ARG A 287 5.75 3.74 5.98
N THR A 288 4.65 3.99 6.67
CA THR A 288 3.79 5.15 6.40
C THR A 288 4.23 6.40 7.15
N LYS A 289 5.05 6.28 8.21
CA LYS A 289 5.61 7.41 8.95
C LYS A 289 6.42 8.36 8.06
N ALA A 290 7.13 7.83 7.06
CA ALA A 290 7.90 8.63 6.10
C ALA A 290 7.01 9.50 5.18
N VAL A 291 5.70 9.26 5.13
CA VAL A 291 4.75 10.06 4.36
C VAL A 291 4.42 11.38 5.06
N LEU A 292 4.59 11.43 6.39
CA LEU A 292 4.24 12.61 7.17
C LEU A 292 5.27 13.74 7.00
N PRO A 293 4.83 15.02 7.10
CA PRO A 293 5.76 16.14 7.17
C PRO A 293 6.79 15.94 8.30
N PRO A 294 8.06 16.37 8.12
CA PRO A 294 9.13 16.11 9.08
C PRO A 294 8.82 16.54 10.52
N ASP A 295 8.14 17.68 10.68
CA ASP A 295 7.79 18.20 12.00
C ASP A 295 6.72 17.35 12.69
N LEU A 296 5.73 16.85 11.94
CA LEU A 296 4.70 15.96 12.46
C LEU A 296 5.29 14.58 12.79
N SER A 297 6.14 14.04 11.91
CA SER A 297 6.85 12.78 12.14
C SER A 297 7.73 12.84 13.41
N ARG A 298 8.43 13.97 13.62
CA ARG A 298 9.23 14.20 14.83
C ARG A 298 8.39 14.32 16.09
N ALA A 299 7.26 15.01 16.01
CA ALA A 299 6.34 15.19 17.15
C ALA A 299 5.70 13.87 17.60
N LEU A 300 5.48 12.94 16.67
CA LEU A 300 4.87 11.64 16.93
C LEU A 300 5.83 10.62 17.57
N GLY A 301 7.14 10.74 17.35
CA GLY A 301 8.14 9.81 17.92
C GLY A 301 8.11 8.41 17.29
N GLU A 302 8.78 7.43 17.91
CA GLU A 302 8.89 6.04 17.40
C GLU A 302 7.70 5.15 17.78
N VAL A 303 7.06 5.42 18.91
CA VAL A 303 5.88 4.70 19.39
C VAL A 303 4.76 5.71 19.49
N ILE A 304 3.72 5.49 18.70
CA ILE A 304 2.58 6.40 18.63
C ILE A 304 1.42 5.67 19.32
N PRO A 305 1.03 6.09 20.54
CA PRO A 305 -0.12 5.52 21.23
C PRO A 305 -1.35 5.48 20.33
N GLY A 306 -2.08 4.36 20.28
CA GLY A 306 -3.23 4.20 19.39
C GLY A 306 -2.90 3.83 17.93
N HIS A 307 -1.64 3.90 17.51
CA HIS A 307 -1.16 3.33 16.23
C HIS A 307 -0.26 2.10 16.45
N SER A 308 0.53 2.09 17.53
CA SER A 308 1.39 0.94 17.87
C SER A 308 0.66 -0.19 18.60
N ASP A 309 -0.51 0.10 19.18
CA ASP A 309 -1.29 -0.87 19.98
C ASP A 309 -2.14 -1.80 19.11
N LEU A 310 -2.23 -1.52 17.79
CA LEU A 310 -2.98 -2.25 16.76
C LEU A 310 -4.30 -2.85 17.29
N PRO A 311 -5.28 -2.01 17.67
CA PRO A 311 -6.52 -2.49 18.30
C PRO A 311 -7.28 -3.51 17.46
N HIS A 312 -7.16 -3.45 16.14
CA HIS A 312 -7.79 -4.37 15.19
C HIS A 312 -6.89 -5.52 14.72
N ALA A 313 -5.74 -5.74 15.39
CA ALA A 313 -4.82 -6.81 15.03
C ALA A 313 -5.49 -8.20 15.11
N GLY A 314 -5.37 -8.96 14.02
CA GLY A 314 -5.92 -10.32 13.94
C GLY A 314 -7.36 -10.39 13.44
N LEU A 315 -7.99 -9.25 13.12
CA LEU A 315 -9.26 -9.22 12.40
C LEU A 315 -9.09 -9.43 10.89
N ASP A 316 -7.87 -9.33 10.37
CA ASP A 316 -7.52 -9.55 8.96
C ASP A 316 -7.97 -10.94 8.48
N VAL A 317 -8.80 -10.95 7.44
CA VAL A 317 -9.24 -12.18 6.79
C VAL A 317 -8.16 -12.67 5.85
N ASN A 318 -7.85 -13.97 5.94
CA ASN A 318 -6.90 -14.61 5.04
C ASN A 318 -7.42 -14.58 3.60
N GLU A 319 -6.55 -14.23 2.64
CA GLU A 319 -6.88 -14.19 1.21
C GLU A 319 -7.55 -15.48 0.71
N ALA A 320 -7.15 -16.65 1.23
CA ALA A 320 -7.71 -17.94 0.80
C ALA A 320 -9.22 -18.05 1.03
N LEU A 321 -9.76 -17.42 2.08
CA LEU A 321 -11.22 -17.40 2.33
C LEU A 321 -11.97 -16.45 1.37
N LEU A 322 -11.25 -15.47 0.82
CA LEU A 322 -11.79 -14.43 -0.05
C LEU A 322 -11.57 -14.72 -1.54
N ARG A 323 -10.72 -15.70 -1.89
CA ARG A 323 -10.42 -16.10 -3.28
C ARG A 323 -11.59 -16.85 -3.92
N ARG A 324 -12.72 -16.15 -4.07
CA ARG A 324 -13.99 -16.63 -4.61
C ARG A 324 -14.81 -15.45 -5.13
N PRO A 325 -15.55 -15.60 -6.25
CA PRO A 325 -16.24 -14.48 -6.91
C PRO A 325 -17.41 -13.91 -6.10
N ASP A 326 -17.97 -14.69 -5.17
CA ASP A 326 -19.12 -14.36 -4.33
C ASP A 326 -18.75 -13.80 -2.95
N ALA A 327 -17.45 -13.55 -2.68
CA ALA A 327 -16.98 -13.08 -1.36
C ALA A 327 -17.72 -11.82 -0.88
N ALA A 328 -17.87 -10.82 -1.75
CA ALA A 328 -18.60 -9.59 -1.42
C ALA A 328 -20.08 -9.84 -1.12
N ALA A 329 -20.73 -10.75 -1.85
CA ALA A 329 -22.12 -11.12 -1.63
C ALA A 329 -22.31 -11.86 -0.30
N LEU A 330 -21.37 -12.74 0.08
CA LEU A 330 -21.36 -13.40 1.37
C LEU A 330 -21.19 -12.40 2.52
N LEU A 331 -20.22 -11.48 2.42
CA LEU A 331 -20.02 -10.43 3.40
C LEU A 331 -21.26 -9.55 3.58
N ARG A 332 -21.94 -9.19 2.47
CA ARG A 332 -23.21 -8.46 2.54
C ARG A 332 -24.29 -9.27 3.23
N LYS A 333 -24.50 -10.53 2.82
CA LYS A 333 -25.50 -11.43 3.44
C LYS A 333 -25.24 -11.61 4.94
N ALA A 334 -23.97 -11.77 5.31
CA ALA A 334 -23.51 -11.95 6.67
C ALA A 334 -23.80 -10.73 7.56
N SER A 335 -23.78 -9.51 7.02
CA SER A 335 -24.02 -8.26 7.77
C SER A 335 -25.49 -7.86 7.84
N THR A 336 -26.29 -8.20 6.82
CA THR A 336 -27.72 -7.85 6.75
C THR A 336 -28.67 -8.84 7.41
N GLY A 337 -28.22 -10.08 7.64
CA GLY A 337 -29.04 -11.19 8.13
C GLY A 337 -29.44 -11.13 9.60
#